data_AF-A0AAE0I3G2-F1
#
_entry.id   AF-A0AAE0I3G2-F1
#
_cell.length_a   1.000
_cell.length_b   1.000
_cell.length_c   1.000
_cell.angle_alpha   90.00
_cell.angle_beta   90.00
_cell.angle_gamma   90.00
#
_symmetry.space_group_name_H-M   'P 1'
#
loop_
_entity.id
_entity.type
_entity.pdbx_description
1 polymer ?
#
loop_
_entity_poly.entity_id
_entity_poly.type
_entity_poly.pdbx_seq_one_letter_code
_entity_poly.pdbx_strand_id
1 'polypeptide(L)'
;MFLQYILLAALTATVTLWQLAVATDPVWPNDKTDELERLLFEQEGFRTSEIAVFAKGCAVALGQPGRIFAAEWLRNAYHDMATADVLAGTGGMDASILYEQDRDENEGDAFLETRAAVADFQTRRSSMADLFALALVFAVGACSDGDILVPLRGGRVDATGPGPSGVPQPHEDIASHTASFARQGFNATEMIALVACGHTIGGVHDKDFPTIVPVKNSSVENSQFFDTTRSHFDNRVAIEFVDNTTNNALAVGANTTTRSDQRIFTSDGGKMIGDMAASNDYFTSTCSRLLERMINTVPRGVVLSDVVELYPVKPWFLNLGVSENRTMTLSGIVRIADALLTKSSQVRLHFNPRSGKPCSATSNPPCAVATATTADSMKSTCVYTKCPATFTYFQFKTSVPISQGVSSFIVEIMDEGGAAVTYDNGGNGFPWPDTLQPQLQLSHVDYPAHGEFNITLHLVVAVLNAEQFTSGIEAIFYEPTEPTDPQFEQIAHFSPVTVPLAMSNKLEGTNYTFYNLTYTRTRLDHTHPFDVVAKGGDGVEVSNTFNDWLKFPGSPLAIDI
;
A
#
# COMPACT_ATOMS: atom_id res chain seq x y z
N MET A 1 -19.11 8.15 74.02
CA MET A 1 -19.18 6.69 73.80
C MET A 1 -20.49 6.43 73.09
N PHE A 2 -20.54 6.43 71.76
CA PHE A 2 -20.04 5.44 70.79
C PHE A 2 -21.23 4.63 70.24
N LEU A 3 -21.34 4.68 68.91
CA LEU A 3 -22.10 3.83 67.98
C LEU A 3 -23.64 3.93 67.93
N GLN A 4 -24.14 4.55 66.85
CA GLN A 4 -25.25 3.98 66.09
C GLN A 4 -25.19 4.46 64.62
N TYR A 5 -25.00 3.48 63.73
CA TYR A 5 -25.00 3.61 62.27
C TYR A 5 -26.43 3.73 61.75
N ILE A 6 -26.71 4.74 60.92
CA ILE A 6 -27.81 4.72 59.93
C ILE A 6 -27.29 5.26 58.60
N LEU A 7 -27.65 4.52 57.55
CA LEU A 7 -27.35 4.68 56.14
C LEU A 7 -27.51 6.11 55.61
N LEU A 8 -26.63 6.50 54.68
CA LEU A 8 -27.06 7.18 53.45
C LEU A 8 -26.13 6.77 52.30
N ALA A 9 -26.72 6.16 51.28
CA ALA A 9 -26.04 5.78 50.04
C ALA A 9 -25.66 7.04 49.24
N ALA A 10 -24.39 7.16 48.86
CA ALA A 10 -23.94 8.07 47.82
C ALA A 10 -23.49 7.23 46.63
N LEU A 11 -24.32 7.18 45.59
CA LEU A 11 -23.92 6.73 44.26
C LEU A 11 -22.89 7.73 43.72
N THR A 12 -21.62 7.35 43.69
CA THR A 12 -20.63 8.04 42.85
C THR A 12 -20.65 7.38 41.48
N ALA A 13 -21.38 8.00 40.54
CA ALA A 13 -21.23 7.69 39.13
C ALA A 13 -19.86 8.21 38.67
N THR A 14 -18.89 7.30 38.54
CA THR A 14 -17.65 7.58 37.81
C THR A 14 -18.00 7.65 36.33
N VAL A 15 -18.26 8.85 35.84
CA VAL A 15 -18.27 9.13 34.40
C VAL A 15 -16.81 9.00 33.95
N THR A 16 -16.43 7.82 33.47
CA THR A 16 -15.25 7.68 32.63
C THR A 16 -15.53 8.44 31.35
N LEU A 17 -15.04 9.68 31.28
CA LEU A 17 -14.82 10.38 30.01
C LEU A 17 -13.83 9.55 29.20
N TRP A 18 -14.37 8.62 28.41
CA TRP A 18 -13.69 8.17 27.20
C TRP A 18 -13.64 9.41 26.33
N GLN A 19 -12.49 10.09 26.33
CA GLN A 19 -12.12 10.94 25.21
C GLN A 19 -12.10 10.01 24.00
N LEU A 20 -13.20 10.03 23.24
CA LEU A 20 -13.14 9.67 21.83
C LEU A 20 -12.06 10.58 21.27
N ALA A 21 -10.87 10.04 21.02
CA ALA A 21 -9.92 10.70 20.15
C ALA A 21 -10.69 10.95 18.86
N VAL A 22 -11.00 12.22 18.58
CA VAL A 22 -11.43 12.62 17.25
C VAL A 22 -10.24 12.26 16.38
N ALA A 23 -10.36 11.20 15.58
CA ALA A 23 -9.31 10.84 14.63
C ALA A 23 -9.04 12.10 13.79
N THR A 24 -7.82 12.63 13.92
CA THR A 24 -7.36 13.75 13.10
C THR A 24 -7.05 13.19 11.73
N ASP A 25 -7.52 13.84 10.67
CA ASP A 25 -7.23 13.44 9.29
C ASP A 25 -5.72 13.19 9.09
N PRO A 26 -5.34 12.18 8.28
CA PRO A 26 -3.93 11.88 8.03
C PRO A 26 -3.23 13.07 7.36
N VAL A 27 -1.97 13.31 7.74
CA VAL A 27 -1.17 14.46 7.28
C VAL A 27 -0.20 14.04 6.17
N TRP A 28 -0.26 14.72 5.03
CA TRP A 28 0.59 14.50 3.87
C TRP A 28 1.79 15.48 3.86
N PRO A 29 2.99 15.08 3.38
CA PRO A 29 3.37 13.72 3.00
C PRO A 29 3.75 12.85 4.20
N ASN A 30 3.55 11.55 4.06
CA ASN A 30 4.03 10.52 4.97
C ASN A 30 4.85 9.48 4.19
N ASP A 31 6.15 9.43 4.47
CA ASP A 31 7.11 8.58 3.75
C ASP A 31 6.89 7.09 3.92
N LYS A 32 6.20 6.68 4.99
CA LYS A 32 5.89 5.27 5.29
C LYS A 32 4.59 4.79 4.68
N THR A 33 3.60 5.67 4.51
CA THR A 33 2.23 5.26 4.17
C THR A 33 1.72 5.83 2.86
N ASP A 34 2.31 6.89 2.29
CA ASP A 34 1.75 7.55 1.10
C ASP A 34 1.67 6.66 -0.14
N GLU A 35 2.69 5.82 -0.36
CA GLU A 35 2.69 4.88 -1.50
C GLU A 35 1.69 3.76 -1.25
N LEU A 36 1.68 3.17 -0.05
CA LEU A 36 0.72 2.13 0.31
C LEU A 36 -0.72 2.61 0.28
N GLU A 37 -0.99 3.86 0.70
CA GLU A 37 -2.32 4.48 0.63
C GLU A 37 -2.78 4.64 -0.82
N ARG A 38 -1.88 5.09 -1.70
CA ARG A 38 -2.15 5.18 -3.14
C ARG A 38 -2.47 3.80 -3.70
N LEU A 39 -1.64 2.78 -3.44
CA LEU A 39 -1.87 1.43 -3.95
C LEU A 39 -3.19 0.84 -3.40
N LEU A 40 -3.47 1.04 -2.10
CA LEU A 40 -4.63 0.49 -1.42
C LEU A 40 -5.95 1.05 -1.94
N PHE A 41 -6.05 2.36 -2.17
CA PHE A 41 -7.33 3.00 -2.51
C PHE A 41 -7.48 3.34 -4.00
N GLU A 42 -6.40 3.59 -4.73
CA GLU A 42 -6.44 3.98 -6.16
C GLU A 42 -6.18 2.74 -7.05
N GLN A 43 -7.15 1.83 -7.11
CA GLN A 43 -6.99 0.51 -7.73
C GLN A 43 -7.43 0.44 -9.20
N GLU A 44 -8.42 1.22 -9.62
CA GLU A 44 -8.93 1.25 -10.99
C GLU A 44 -9.27 2.69 -11.41
N GLY A 45 -9.02 3.03 -12.68
CA GLY A 45 -9.33 4.34 -13.26
C GLY A 45 -8.10 5.20 -13.50
N PHE A 46 -8.25 6.51 -13.35
CA PHE A 46 -7.27 7.51 -13.75
C PHE A 46 -5.90 7.30 -13.10
N ARG A 47 -4.95 6.78 -13.90
CA ARG A 47 -3.51 6.67 -13.56
C ARG A 47 -3.24 5.90 -12.25
N THR A 48 -4.05 4.86 -12.06
CA THR A 48 -3.97 3.89 -10.96
C THR A 48 -2.88 2.85 -11.18
N SER A 49 -2.58 2.06 -10.15
CA SER A 49 -1.62 0.95 -10.22
C SER A 49 -2.20 -0.29 -10.89
N GLU A 50 -3.53 -0.45 -10.91
CA GLU A 50 -4.25 -1.61 -11.45
C GLU A 50 -3.85 -2.98 -10.85
N ILE A 51 -3.06 -3.00 -9.79
CA ILE A 51 -2.62 -4.22 -9.09
C ILE A 51 -3.81 -5.09 -8.67
N ALA A 52 -4.87 -4.50 -8.10
CA ALA A 52 -6.01 -5.27 -7.57
C ALA A 52 -6.87 -5.92 -8.68
N VAL A 53 -6.66 -5.56 -9.96
CA VAL A 53 -7.44 -6.13 -11.09
C VAL A 53 -7.28 -7.64 -11.18
N PHE A 54 -6.14 -8.20 -10.77
CA PHE A 54 -5.92 -9.65 -10.73
C PHE A 54 -6.83 -10.38 -9.73
N ALA A 55 -7.26 -9.70 -8.65
CA ALA A 55 -8.20 -10.25 -7.67
C ALA A 55 -9.66 -9.94 -8.00
N LYS A 56 -9.94 -9.09 -9.01
CA LYS A 56 -11.28 -8.58 -9.32
C LYS A 56 -12.28 -9.71 -9.56
N GLY A 57 -13.39 -9.65 -8.82
CA GLY A 57 -14.49 -10.61 -8.93
C GLY A 57 -14.17 -12.01 -8.40
N CYS A 58 -13.04 -12.20 -7.72
CA CYS A 58 -12.63 -13.51 -7.18
C CYS A 58 -12.72 -14.63 -8.23
N ALA A 59 -12.40 -14.27 -9.47
CA ALA A 59 -12.63 -15.12 -10.62
C ALA A 59 -11.48 -16.09 -10.83
N VAL A 60 -11.76 -17.17 -11.56
CA VAL A 60 -10.70 -18.05 -12.07
C VAL A 60 -9.79 -17.23 -12.99
N ALA A 61 -8.48 -17.37 -12.80
CA ALA A 61 -7.44 -16.67 -13.54
C ALA A 61 -7.64 -16.84 -15.07
N LEU A 62 -7.55 -15.73 -15.81
CA LEU A 62 -7.76 -15.72 -17.26
C LEU A 62 -6.77 -16.66 -17.96
N GLY A 63 -7.29 -17.69 -18.62
CA GLY A 63 -6.47 -18.67 -19.34
C GLY A 63 -5.83 -19.75 -18.48
N GLN A 64 -6.09 -19.78 -17.16
CA GLN A 64 -5.58 -20.80 -16.23
C GLN A 64 -6.75 -21.46 -15.47
N PRO A 65 -7.42 -22.46 -16.08
CA PRO A 65 -8.55 -23.15 -15.44
C PRO A 65 -8.16 -23.72 -14.07
N GLY A 66 -8.98 -23.45 -13.05
CA GLY A 66 -8.79 -23.97 -11.69
C GLY A 66 -8.06 -23.04 -10.72
N ARG A 67 -7.34 -22.03 -11.22
CA ARG A 67 -6.53 -21.11 -10.40
C ARG A 67 -7.30 -19.85 -10.02
N ILE A 68 -7.14 -19.35 -8.80
CA ILE A 68 -7.77 -18.11 -8.32
C ILE A 68 -6.67 -17.24 -7.70
N PHE A 69 -6.30 -16.13 -8.35
CA PHE A 69 -5.21 -15.25 -7.87
C PHE A 69 -5.43 -14.76 -6.43
N ALA A 70 -6.67 -14.43 -6.06
CA ALA A 70 -6.99 -14.03 -4.70
C ALA A 70 -6.68 -15.13 -3.66
N ALA A 71 -6.95 -16.40 -3.99
CA ALA A 71 -6.62 -17.52 -3.10
C ALA A 71 -5.09 -17.73 -3.00
N GLU A 72 -4.38 -17.55 -4.11
CA GLU A 72 -2.91 -17.61 -4.15
C GLU A 72 -2.26 -16.48 -3.34
N TRP A 73 -2.80 -15.27 -3.41
CA TRP A 73 -2.33 -14.13 -2.60
C TRP A 73 -2.58 -14.34 -1.11
N LEU A 74 -3.75 -14.90 -0.74
CA LEU A 74 -4.04 -15.28 0.64
C LEU A 74 -3.05 -16.36 1.11
N ARG A 75 -2.83 -17.40 0.30
CA ARG A 75 -1.86 -18.47 0.60
C ARG A 75 -0.45 -17.91 0.74
N ASN A 76 -0.01 -17.04 -0.17
CA ASN A 76 1.31 -16.41 -0.12
C ASN A 76 1.54 -15.66 1.19
N ALA A 77 0.59 -14.81 1.58
CA ALA A 77 0.64 -14.08 2.84
C ALA A 77 0.66 -15.00 4.08
N TYR A 78 -0.11 -16.09 4.08
CA TYR A 78 -0.07 -17.06 5.18
C TYR A 78 1.27 -17.80 5.24
N HIS A 79 1.78 -18.31 4.11
CA HIS A 79 3.02 -19.08 4.09
C HIS A 79 4.24 -18.23 4.47
N ASP A 80 4.31 -16.97 4.01
CA ASP A 80 5.33 -16.02 4.44
C ASP A 80 5.30 -15.83 5.96
N MET A 81 4.10 -15.55 6.50
CA MET A 81 3.89 -15.36 7.93
C MET A 81 4.15 -16.62 8.77
N ALA A 82 3.81 -17.81 8.27
CA ALA A 82 3.74 -19.05 9.07
C ALA A 82 5.09 -19.54 9.60
N THR A 83 6.20 -19.00 9.07
CA THR A 83 7.57 -19.20 9.59
C THR A 83 7.80 -18.47 10.91
N ALA A 84 6.88 -17.60 11.34
CA ALA A 84 6.97 -16.85 12.59
C ALA A 84 7.23 -17.77 13.80
N ASP A 85 8.22 -17.37 14.59
CA ASP A 85 8.38 -17.74 15.98
C ASP A 85 8.25 -16.47 16.82
N VAL A 86 7.03 -16.25 17.33
CA VAL A 86 6.71 -15.03 18.09
C VAL A 86 7.49 -14.92 19.40
N LEU A 87 7.92 -16.04 19.98
CA LEU A 87 8.70 -16.07 21.22
C LEU A 87 10.17 -15.73 20.95
N ALA A 88 10.75 -16.32 19.90
CA ALA A 88 12.09 -15.97 19.43
C ALA A 88 12.15 -14.55 18.85
N GLY A 89 11.04 -14.10 18.25
CA GLY A 89 10.92 -12.82 17.56
C GLY A 89 11.49 -12.85 16.13
N THR A 90 11.35 -13.98 15.43
CA THR A 90 11.90 -14.21 14.08
C THR A 90 10.80 -14.66 13.11
N GLY A 91 11.00 -14.44 11.81
CA GLY A 91 9.99 -14.75 10.78
C GLY A 91 8.74 -13.88 10.90
N GLY A 92 7.70 -14.24 10.16
CA GLY A 92 6.48 -13.44 10.01
C GLY A 92 6.36 -12.86 8.61
N MET A 93 5.50 -11.86 8.44
CA MET A 93 5.31 -11.19 7.15
C MET A 93 6.54 -10.33 6.83
N ASP A 94 7.55 -10.92 6.21
CA ASP A 94 8.85 -10.33 5.87
C ASP A 94 9.33 -10.71 4.45
N ALA A 95 8.46 -11.29 3.62
CA ALA A 95 8.76 -11.79 2.28
C ALA A 95 9.83 -12.90 2.23
N SER A 96 10.19 -13.52 3.36
CA SER A 96 11.12 -14.64 3.41
C SER A 96 10.69 -15.84 2.59
N ILE A 97 9.39 -16.03 2.30
CA ILE A 97 8.86 -17.10 1.44
C ILE A 97 9.61 -17.23 0.10
N LEU A 98 10.15 -16.12 -0.44
CA LEU A 98 10.90 -16.10 -1.69
C LEU A 98 12.27 -16.77 -1.62
N TYR A 99 12.78 -17.04 -0.41
CA TYR A 99 13.98 -17.83 -0.13
C TYR A 99 13.68 -19.29 0.20
N GLU A 100 12.40 -19.70 0.17
CA GLU A 100 11.92 -20.95 0.78
C GLU A 100 11.16 -21.84 -0.21
N GLN A 101 11.29 -21.54 -1.51
CA GLN A 101 10.57 -22.20 -2.60
C GLN A 101 10.97 -23.66 -2.82
N ASP A 102 12.10 -24.10 -2.25
CA ASP A 102 12.60 -25.47 -2.34
C ASP A 102 12.05 -26.39 -1.24
N ARG A 103 11.24 -25.86 -0.32
CA ARG A 103 10.68 -26.63 0.80
C ARG A 103 9.38 -27.31 0.39
N ASP A 104 9.22 -28.57 0.81
CA ASP A 104 7.98 -29.36 0.61
C ASP A 104 6.72 -28.65 1.10
N GLU A 105 6.85 -27.79 2.13
CA GLU A 105 5.75 -27.02 2.70
C GLU A 105 5.26 -25.86 1.79
N ASN A 106 6.02 -25.53 0.73
CA ASN A 106 5.78 -24.43 -0.20
C ASN A 106 5.62 -24.90 -1.66
N GLU A 107 5.07 -26.09 -1.88
CA GLU A 107 4.83 -26.62 -3.23
C GLU A 107 3.91 -25.69 -4.07
N GLY A 108 4.22 -25.54 -5.37
CA GLY A 108 3.41 -24.82 -6.36
C GLY A 108 3.92 -23.41 -6.71
N ASP A 109 3.48 -22.90 -7.87
CA ASP A 109 4.02 -21.68 -8.49
C ASP A 109 3.48 -20.36 -7.91
N ALA A 110 2.50 -20.43 -6.99
CA ALA A 110 1.72 -19.30 -6.49
C ALA A 110 2.56 -18.16 -5.87
N PHE A 111 3.68 -18.47 -5.20
CA PHE A 111 4.48 -17.47 -4.49
C PHE A 111 5.29 -16.60 -5.47
N LEU A 112 5.96 -17.22 -6.45
CA LEU A 112 6.69 -16.50 -7.49
C LEU A 112 5.76 -15.70 -8.41
N GLU A 113 4.55 -16.22 -8.66
CA GLU A 113 3.53 -15.50 -9.40
C GLU A 113 2.96 -14.32 -8.61
N THR A 114 2.73 -14.48 -7.31
CA THR A 114 2.34 -13.37 -6.42
C THR A 114 3.41 -12.28 -6.45
N ARG A 115 4.70 -12.66 -6.30
CA ARG A 115 5.83 -11.74 -6.46
C ARG A 115 5.81 -11.05 -7.83
N ALA A 116 5.62 -11.81 -8.92
CA ALA A 116 5.58 -11.23 -10.27
C ALA A 116 4.44 -10.21 -10.44
N ALA A 117 3.28 -10.43 -9.82
CA ALA A 117 2.14 -9.52 -9.89
C ALA A 117 2.37 -8.20 -9.15
N VAL A 118 3.26 -8.18 -8.15
CA VAL A 118 3.48 -6.99 -7.30
C VAL A 118 4.86 -6.36 -7.44
N ALA A 119 5.82 -7.02 -8.10
CA ALA A 119 7.22 -6.60 -8.17
C ALA A 119 7.42 -5.16 -8.67
N ASP A 120 6.62 -4.73 -9.65
CA ASP A 120 6.72 -3.38 -10.23
C ASP A 120 6.36 -2.25 -9.25
N PHE A 121 5.74 -2.60 -8.13
CA PHE A 121 5.35 -1.67 -7.06
C PHE A 121 6.32 -1.70 -5.89
N GLN A 122 7.38 -2.52 -5.93
CA GLN A 122 8.40 -2.53 -4.88
C GLN A 122 9.27 -1.29 -5.02
N THR A 123 9.37 -0.52 -3.94
CA THR A 123 10.20 0.69 -3.88
C THR A 123 10.80 0.82 -2.49
N ARG A 124 11.66 1.82 -2.27
CA ARG A 124 12.10 2.18 -0.92
C ARG A 124 10.97 2.60 0.05
N ARG A 125 9.75 2.82 -0.47
CA ARG A 125 8.54 3.23 0.27
C ARG A 125 7.47 2.13 0.32
N SER A 126 7.73 0.98 -0.32
CA SER A 126 6.82 -0.16 -0.41
C SER A 126 7.67 -1.44 -0.50
N SER A 127 7.93 -2.07 0.65
CA SER A 127 8.66 -3.33 0.73
C SER A 127 7.87 -4.47 0.06
N MET A 128 8.54 -5.55 -0.36
CA MET A 128 7.85 -6.74 -0.88
C MET A 128 6.90 -7.32 0.17
N ALA A 129 7.31 -7.32 1.44
CA ALA A 129 6.49 -7.75 2.56
C ALA A 129 5.22 -6.89 2.74
N ASP A 130 5.31 -5.57 2.57
CA ASP A 130 4.13 -4.70 2.57
C ASP A 130 3.21 -4.99 1.37
N LEU A 131 3.78 -5.32 0.20
CA LEU A 131 3.03 -5.69 -0.99
C LEU A 131 2.33 -7.05 -0.85
N PHE A 132 2.93 -8.02 -0.15
CA PHE A 132 2.29 -9.30 0.17
C PHE A 132 1.12 -9.13 1.14
N ALA A 133 1.28 -8.29 2.16
CA ALA A 133 0.17 -7.91 3.04
C ALA A 133 -0.94 -7.19 2.25
N LEU A 134 -0.58 -6.27 1.36
CA LEU A 134 -1.53 -5.56 0.49
C LEU A 134 -2.27 -6.52 -0.47
N ALA A 135 -1.58 -7.51 -1.04
CA ALA A 135 -2.18 -8.52 -1.91
C ALA A 135 -3.26 -9.31 -1.16
N LEU A 136 -3.02 -9.70 0.11
CA LEU A 136 -4.06 -10.31 0.93
C LEU A 136 -5.26 -9.38 1.15
N VAL A 137 -5.02 -8.10 1.43
CA VAL A 137 -6.11 -7.12 1.62
C VAL A 137 -6.98 -7.03 0.35
N PHE A 138 -6.36 -7.03 -0.83
CA PHE A 138 -7.10 -7.08 -2.10
C PHE A 138 -7.84 -8.40 -2.31
N ALA A 139 -7.22 -9.53 -2.01
CA ALA A 139 -7.87 -10.83 -2.14
C ALA A 139 -9.16 -10.90 -1.31
N VAL A 140 -9.08 -10.52 -0.04
CA VAL A 140 -10.23 -10.53 0.88
C VAL A 140 -11.28 -9.51 0.47
N GLY A 141 -10.86 -8.27 0.15
CA GLY A 141 -11.77 -7.21 -0.27
C GLY A 141 -12.51 -7.55 -1.56
N ALA A 142 -11.80 -8.07 -2.56
CA ALA A 142 -12.40 -8.43 -3.85
C ALA A 142 -13.31 -9.66 -3.75
N CYS A 143 -12.93 -10.69 -2.98
CA CYS A 143 -13.75 -11.90 -2.80
C CYS A 143 -14.94 -11.70 -1.87
N SER A 144 -14.91 -10.69 -0.99
CA SER A 144 -16.07 -10.30 -0.16
C SER A 144 -16.91 -9.17 -0.79
N ASP A 145 -16.59 -8.73 -2.00
CA ASP A 145 -17.21 -7.57 -2.66
C ASP A 145 -17.18 -6.28 -1.80
N GLY A 146 -16.16 -6.15 -0.95
CA GLY A 146 -15.96 -5.04 -0.01
C GLY A 146 -16.63 -5.22 1.36
N ASP A 147 -17.28 -6.35 1.63
CA ASP A 147 -17.87 -6.63 2.95
C ASP A 147 -16.81 -6.87 4.04
N ILE A 148 -15.61 -7.28 3.65
CA ILE A 148 -14.47 -7.44 4.56
C ILE A 148 -13.32 -6.57 4.08
N LEU A 149 -12.95 -5.61 4.92
CA LEU A 149 -11.75 -4.80 4.74
C LEU A 149 -10.78 -5.14 5.86
N VAL A 150 -9.64 -5.73 5.50
CA VAL A 150 -8.56 -6.03 6.45
C VAL A 150 -7.71 -4.76 6.62
N PRO A 151 -7.58 -4.19 7.84
CA PRO A 151 -6.76 -3.00 8.05
C PRO A 151 -5.30 -3.23 7.66
N LEU A 152 -4.79 -2.41 6.73
CA LEU A 152 -3.39 -2.44 6.33
C LEU A 152 -2.57 -1.50 7.21
N ARG A 153 -1.40 -1.96 7.63
CA ARG A 153 -0.31 -1.14 8.19
C ARG A 153 0.89 -1.27 7.28
N GLY A 154 1.76 -0.26 7.23
CA GLY A 154 3.00 -0.29 6.45
C GLY A 154 4.25 -0.40 7.31
N GLY A 155 5.41 -0.48 6.66
CA GLY A 155 6.72 -0.44 7.33
C GLY A 155 7.29 -1.82 7.64
N ARG A 156 6.83 -2.88 6.96
CA ARG A 156 7.50 -4.17 6.98
C ARG A 156 8.89 -4.05 6.37
N VAL A 157 9.77 -4.94 6.80
CA VAL A 157 11.16 -5.00 6.35
C VAL A 157 11.35 -6.33 5.65
N ASP A 158 11.81 -6.27 4.40
CA ASP A 158 12.09 -7.47 3.62
C ASP A 158 13.24 -8.26 4.26
N ALA A 159 13.05 -9.57 4.38
CA ALA A 159 14.05 -10.52 4.84
C ALA A 159 15.25 -10.55 3.88
N THR A 160 16.43 -10.88 4.42
CA THR A 160 17.67 -11.03 3.64
C THR A 160 18.03 -12.51 3.43
N GLY A 161 17.11 -13.41 3.75
CA GLY A 161 17.31 -14.85 3.72
C GLY A 161 16.06 -15.60 4.19
N PRO A 162 16.11 -16.95 4.19
CA PRO A 162 14.99 -17.77 4.60
C PRO A 162 14.69 -17.63 6.09
N GLY A 163 13.41 -17.70 6.44
CA GLY A 163 12.92 -17.85 7.80
C GLY A 163 13.04 -19.29 8.31
N PRO A 164 12.63 -19.55 9.57
CA PRO A 164 12.53 -20.91 10.09
C PRO A 164 11.51 -21.75 9.30
N SER A 165 11.81 -23.02 9.03
CA SER A 165 10.81 -23.96 8.48
C SER A 165 9.70 -24.26 9.48
N GLY A 166 8.58 -24.81 9.00
CA GLY A 166 7.51 -25.33 9.84
C GLY A 166 6.12 -24.80 9.50
N VAL A 167 5.88 -24.45 8.23
CA VAL A 167 4.54 -24.20 7.72
C VAL A 167 3.73 -25.50 7.82
N PRO A 168 2.53 -25.50 8.44
CA PRO A 168 1.75 -26.71 8.66
C PRO A 168 1.45 -27.47 7.36
N GLN A 169 1.72 -28.77 7.35
CA GLN A 169 1.48 -29.63 6.19
C GLN A 169 0.23 -30.51 6.39
N PRO A 170 -0.51 -30.83 5.30
CA PRO A 170 -1.81 -31.48 5.42
C PRO A 170 -1.76 -32.89 6.01
N HIS A 171 -0.58 -33.53 6.06
CA HIS A 171 -0.40 -34.88 6.57
C HIS A 171 -0.03 -34.94 8.07
N GLU A 172 0.30 -33.81 8.69
CA GLU A 172 0.73 -33.77 10.09
C GLU A 172 -0.44 -34.01 11.06
N ASP A 173 -0.12 -34.46 12.28
CA ASP A 173 -1.12 -34.68 13.31
C ASP A 173 -1.61 -33.37 13.96
N ILE A 174 -2.68 -33.46 14.75
CA ILE A 174 -3.29 -32.29 15.39
C ILE A 174 -2.38 -31.63 16.44
N ALA A 175 -1.46 -32.39 17.05
CA ALA A 175 -0.53 -31.85 18.04
C ALA A 175 0.54 -30.98 17.35
N SER A 176 1.06 -31.45 16.21
CA SER A 176 1.98 -30.66 15.35
C SER A 176 1.31 -29.40 14.83
N HIS A 177 0.07 -29.49 14.32
CA HIS A 177 -0.69 -28.32 13.88
C HIS A 177 -0.87 -27.31 15.02
N THR A 178 -1.34 -27.77 16.19
CA THR A 178 -1.54 -26.91 17.36
C THR A 178 -0.24 -26.23 17.80
N ALA A 179 0.89 -26.96 17.78
CA ALA A 179 2.20 -26.42 18.13
C ALA A 179 2.68 -25.38 17.10
N SER A 180 2.45 -25.63 15.80
CA SER A 180 2.84 -24.69 14.75
C SER A 180 2.04 -23.38 14.81
N PHE A 181 0.71 -23.45 14.94
CA PHE A 181 -0.10 -22.25 15.11
C PHE A 181 0.22 -21.50 16.42
N ALA A 182 0.53 -22.21 17.51
CA ALA A 182 0.98 -21.58 18.75
C ALA A 182 2.30 -20.82 18.57
N ARG A 183 3.25 -21.36 17.80
CA ARG A 183 4.51 -20.70 17.45
C ARG A 183 4.29 -19.42 16.63
N GLN A 184 3.29 -19.43 15.75
CA GLN A 184 2.84 -18.27 14.97
C GLN A 184 2.05 -17.24 15.80
N GLY A 185 1.68 -17.56 17.06
CA GLY A 185 0.92 -16.67 17.93
C GLY A 185 -0.61 -16.86 17.90
N PHE A 186 -1.10 -18.00 17.40
CA PHE A 186 -2.51 -18.36 17.37
C PHE A 186 -2.82 -19.52 18.32
N ASN A 187 -3.90 -19.42 19.07
CA ASN A 187 -4.36 -20.54 19.91
C ASN A 187 -5.15 -21.58 19.08
N ALA A 188 -5.50 -22.72 19.70
CA ALA A 188 -6.19 -23.81 19.00
C ALA A 188 -7.56 -23.42 18.40
N THR A 189 -8.33 -22.56 19.05
CA THR A 189 -9.61 -22.04 18.51
C THR A 189 -9.35 -21.12 17.32
N GLU A 190 -8.32 -20.29 17.39
CA GLU A 190 -7.95 -19.39 16.30
C GLU A 190 -7.34 -20.14 15.12
N MET A 191 -6.67 -21.27 15.34
CA MET A 191 -6.24 -22.20 14.28
C MET A 191 -7.45 -22.68 13.46
N ILE A 192 -8.51 -23.16 14.13
CA ILE A 192 -9.74 -23.60 13.44
C ILE A 192 -10.30 -22.49 12.57
N ALA A 193 -10.42 -21.30 13.15
CA ALA A 193 -10.97 -20.15 12.49
C ALA A 193 -10.12 -19.68 11.31
N LEU A 194 -8.80 -19.57 11.49
CA LEU A 194 -7.89 -19.09 10.45
C LEU A 194 -7.82 -20.05 9.27
N VAL A 195 -7.85 -21.38 9.51
CA VAL A 195 -7.95 -22.38 8.45
C VAL A 195 -9.27 -22.25 7.68
N ALA A 196 -10.41 -22.08 8.38
CA ALA A 196 -11.69 -21.84 7.71
C ALA A 196 -11.71 -20.53 6.90
N CYS A 197 -11.09 -19.46 7.42
CA CYS A 197 -10.94 -18.18 6.72
C CYS A 197 -10.04 -18.27 5.49
N GLY A 198 -9.00 -19.10 5.51
CA GLY A 198 -8.13 -19.30 4.34
C GLY A 198 -8.75 -20.22 3.29
N HIS A 199 -9.51 -21.22 3.73
CA HIS A 199 -10.09 -22.25 2.86
C HIS A 199 -11.52 -21.93 2.40
N THR A 200 -12.06 -20.71 2.59
CA THR A 200 -13.30 -20.31 1.90
C THR A 200 -13.07 -20.00 0.42
N ILE A 201 -11.83 -19.67 0.01
CA ILE A 201 -11.50 -19.43 -1.39
C ILE A 201 -10.36 -20.36 -1.84
N GLY A 202 -10.42 -20.78 -3.11
CA GLY A 202 -9.41 -21.66 -3.70
C GLY A 202 -9.66 -23.15 -3.45
N GLY A 203 -8.60 -23.95 -3.63
CA GLY A 203 -8.67 -25.40 -3.56
C GLY A 203 -7.32 -26.06 -3.69
N VAL A 204 -7.32 -27.39 -3.69
CA VAL A 204 -6.10 -28.20 -3.87
C VAL A 204 -5.93 -28.54 -5.35
N HIS A 205 -4.75 -28.27 -5.89
CA HIS A 205 -4.44 -28.50 -7.30
C HIS A 205 -3.88 -29.92 -7.49
N ASP A 206 -4.38 -30.64 -8.50
CA ASP A 206 -3.98 -32.02 -8.79
C ASP A 206 -2.54 -32.12 -9.32
N LYS A 207 -2.05 -31.08 -10.01
CA LYS A 207 -0.67 -30.94 -10.49
C LYS A 207 0.34 -31.01 -9.33
N ASP A 208 0.06 -30.25 -8.27
CA ASP A 208 0.97 -30.08 -7.13
C ASP A 208 0.74 -31.16 -6.05
N PHE A 209 -0.52 -31.60 -5.88
CA PHE A 209 -0.91 -32.57 -4.85
C PHE A 209 -1.69 -33.77 -5.42
N PRO A 210 -1.09 -34.58 -6.30
CA PRO A 210 -1.79 -35.69 -6.99
C PRO A 210 -2.24 -36.82 -6.05
N THR A 211 -1.67 -36.88 -4.83
CA THR A 211 -2.06 -37.85 -3.79
C THR A 211 -3.26 -37.39 -2.95
N ILE A 212 -3.63 -36.10 -3.04
CA ILE A 212 -4.79 -35.50 -2.37
C ILE A 212 -5.95 -35.38 -3.38
N VAL A 213 -5.69 -34.78 -4.53
CA VAL A 213 -6.66 -34.63 -5.63
C VAL A 213 -6.17 -35.45 -6.81
N PRO A 214 -6.87 -36.54 -7.18
CA PRO A 214 -6.46 -37.37 -8.31
C PRO A 214 -6.47 -36.58 -9.62
N VAL A 215 -5.37 -36.70 -10.39
CA VAL A 215 -5.25 -36.09 -11.72
C VAL A 215 -6.31 -36.66 -12.65
N LYS A 216 -7.23 -35.81 -13.12
CA LYS A 216 -8.32 -36.23 -14.05
C LYS A 216 -7.91 -36.17 -15.51
N ASN A 217 -7.11 -35.18 -15.89
CA ASN A 217 -6.56 -35.01 -17.23
C ASN A 217 -5.24 -34.24 -17.15
N SER A 218 -4.13 -34.83 -17.61
CA SER A 218 -2.79 -34.20 -17.55
C SER A 218 -2.63 -32.96 -18.44
N SER A 219 -3.60 -32.66 -19.31
CA SER A 219 -3.54 -31.54 -20.25
C SER A 219 -4.28 -30.29 -19.76
N VAL A 220 -4.98 -30.36 -18.63
CA VAL A 220 -5.70 -29.23 -18.00
C VAL A 220 -5.54 -29.36 -16.49
N GLU A 221 -4.98 -28.32 -15.85
CA GLU A 221 -4.90 -28.24 -14.39
C GLU A 221 -6.30 -28.35 -13.78
N ASN A 222 -6.48 -29.26 -12.81
CA ASN A 222 -7.75 -29.39 -12.10
C ASN A 222 -7.55 -29.09 -10.63
N SER A 223 -8.46 -28.29 -10.07
CA SER A 223 -8.49 -27.99 -8.65
C SER A 223 -9.76 -28.56 -8.02
N GLN A 224 -9.63 -29.13 -6.83
CA GLN A 224 -10.76 -29.45 -5.97
C GLN A 224 -10.93 -28.31 -4.96
N PHE A 225 -11.92 -27.46 -5.22
CA PHE A 225 -12.25 -26.32 -4.37
C PHE A 225 -12.69 -26.77 -2.98
N PHE A 226 -12.41 -25.93 -2.00
CA PHE A 226 -12.74 -26.19 -0.60
C PHE A 226 -14.24 -26.08 -0.30
N ASP A 227 -14.98 -25.30 -1.08
CA ASP A 227 -16.45 -25.21 -1.00
C ASP A 227 -17.11 -24.96 -2.37
N THR A 228 -18.43 -24.76 -2.39
CA THR A 228 -19.19 -24.52 -3.63
C THR A 228 -19.28 -23.07 -4.07
N THR A 229 -18.92 -22.08 -3.25
CA THR A 229 -19.04 -20.64 -3.51
C THR A 229 -17.70 -20.01 -3.91
N ARG A 230 -17.08 -20.60 -4.93
CA ARG A 230 -15.70 -20.35 -5.40
C ARG A 230 -15.26 -18.90 -5.63
N SER A 231 -16.20 -17.98 -5.81
CA SER A 231 -15.94 -16.56 -6.07
C SER A 231 -16.41 -15.65 -4.93
N HIS A 232 -16.61 -16.22 -3.74
CA HIS A 232 -17.08 -15.50 -2.57
C HIS A 232 -16.26 -15.87 -1.34
N PHE A 233 -15.91 -14.86 -0.55
CA PHE A 233 -15.37 -15.02 0.78
C PHE A 233 -16.54 -15.05 1.76
N ASP A 234 -17.07 -16.24 2.05
CA ASP A 234 -18.28 -16.44 2.85
C ASP A 234 -18.15 -17.66 3.77
N ASN A 235 -19.16 -17.92 4.60
CA ASN A 235 -19.09 -19.03 5.56
C ASN A 235 -19.44 -20.41 4.97
N ARG A 236 -19.43 -20.58 3.64
CA ARG A 236 -19.88 -21.83 2.99
C ARG A 236 -19.00 -23.03 3.35
N VAL A 237 -17.68 -22.87 3.41
CA VAL A 237 -16.76 -23.92 3.87
C VAL A 237 -17.15 -24.47 5.25
N ALA A 238 -17.63 -23.61 6.16
CA ALA A 238 -18.09 -24.02 7.48
C ALA A 238 -19.47 -24.71 7.42
N ILE A 239 -20.42 -24.14 6.68
CA ILE A 239 -21.77 -24.72 6.50
C ILE A 239 -21.68 -26.13 5.92
N GLU A 240 -20.96 -26.30 4.82
CA GLU A 240 -20.85 -27.59 4.13
C GLU A 240 -20.14 -28.65 4.98
N PHE A 241 -19.16 -28.23 5.80
CA PHE A 241 -18.49 -29.11 6.73
C PHE A 241 -19.45 -29.61 7.82
N VAL A 242 -20.18 -28.70 8.47
CA VAL A 242 -21.13 -29.02 9.56
C VAL A 242 -22.29 -29.87 9.05
N ASP A 243 -22.79 -29.58 7.84
CA ASP A 243 -23.87 -30.34 7.20
C ASP A 243 -23.41 -31.67 6.59
N ASN A 244 -22.11 -31.96 6.63
CA ASN A 244 -21.49 -33.15 6.02
C ASN A 244 -21.81 -33.27 4.51
N THR A 245 -21.82 -32.12 3.81
CA THR A 245 -22.04 -32.01 2.36
C THR A 245 -20.80 -31.54 1.59
N THR A 246 -19.73 -31.18 2.31
CA THR A 246 -18.48 -30.68 1.74
C THR A 246 -17.83 -31.67 0.77
N ASN A 247 -17.23 -31.13 -0.29
CA ASN A 247 -16.34 -31.86 -1.18
C ASN A 247 -14.86 -31.47 -0.95
N ASN A 248 -14.52 -30.81 0.15
CA ASN A 248 -13.14 -30.44 0.45
C ASN A 248 -12.26 -31.70 0.58
N ALA A 249 -11.23 -31.82 -0.26
CA ALA A 249 -10.32 -32.97 -0.24
C ALA A 249 -9.57 -33.12 1.10
N LEU A 250 -9.33 -32.01 1.81
CA LEU A 250 -8.72 -31.98 3.14
C LEU A 250 -9.73 -32.29 4.27
N ALA A 251 -11.02 -32.41 3.98
CA ALA A 251 -12.03 -32.87 4.93
C ALA A 251 -12.45 -34.33 4.68
N VAL A 252 -12.74 -34.66 3.42
CA VAL A 252 -13.40 -35.93 3.04
C VAL A 252 -12.62 -36.77 2.01
N GLY A 253 -11.44 -36.33 1.59
CA GLY A 253 -10.63 -36.99 0.55
C GLY A 253 -10.24 -38.44 0.90
N ALA A 254 -9.93 -39.28 -0.08
CA ALA A 254 -9.71 -40.72 0.15
C ALA A 254 -8.53 -41.02 1.10
N ASN A 255 -7.47 -40.21 1.06
CA ASN A 255 -6.32 -40.33 1.95
C ASN A 255 -6.61 -39.68 3.31
N THR A 256 -6.84 -40.50 4.34
CA THR A 256 -7.19 -40.01 5.69
C THR A 256 -6.06 -39.26 6.37
N THR A 257 -4.80 -39.54 6.02
CA THR A 257 -3.64 -38.84 6.58
C THR A 257 -3.63 -37.37 6.14
N THR A 258 -4.07 -37.06 4.92
CA THR A 258 -4.09 -35.67 4.41
C THR A 258 -5.38 -34.91 4.71
N ARG A 259 -6.28 -35.46 5.53
CA ARG A 259 -7.52 -34.78 5.94
C ARG A 259 -7.30 -33.74 7.06
N SER A 260 -6.45 -32.74 6.83
CA SER A 260 -6.11 -31.71 7.83
C SER A 260 -7.34 -30.96 8.33
N ASP A 261 -8.20 -30.50 7.43
CA ASP A 261 -9.38 -29.70 7.78
C ASP A 261 -10.34 -30.50 8.65
N GLN A 262 -10.55 -31.78 8.35
CA GLN A 262 -11.34 -32.66 9.23
C GLN A 262 -10.77 -32.71 10.64
N ARG A 263 -9.45 -32.91 10.78
CA ARG A 263 -8.80 -33.01 12.09
C ARG A 263 -8.84 -31.69 12.85
N ILE A 264 -8.59 -30.58 12.17
CA ILE A 264 -8.57 -29.24 12.76
C ILE A 264 -9.99 -28.84 13.17
N PHE A 265 -10.96 -28.88 12.24
CA PHE A 265 -12.33 -28.42 12.50
C PHE A 265 -13.06 -29.25 13.56
N THR A 266 -12.65 -30.49 13.83
CA THR A 266 -13.20 -31.32 14.91
C THR A 266 -12.39 -31.29 16.21
N SER A 267 -11.25 -30.60 16.25
CA SER A 267 -10.32 -30.65 17.39
C SER A 267 -10.88 -30.07 18.69
N ASP A 268 -11.86 -29.17 18.61
CA ASP A 268 -12.59 -28.62 19.75
C ASP A 268 -14.00 -29.24 19.93
N GLY A 269 -14.25 -30.38 19.30
CA GLY A 269 -15.57 -31.01 19.24
C GLY A 269 -16.51 -30.41 18.19
N GLY A 270 -15.99 -29.59 17.26
CA GLY A 270 -16.77 -28.96 16.19
C GLY A 270 -17.44 -27.66 16.62
N LYS A 271 -17.02 -27.06 17.74
CA LYS A 271 -17.67 -25.89 18.30
C LYS A 271 -17.39 -24.64 17.46
N MET A 272 -16.12 -24.31 17.23
CA MET A 272 -15.75 -23.09 16.52
C MET A 272 -16.25 -23.10 15.07
N ILE A 273 -16.06 -24.22 14.35
CA ILE A 273 -16.57 -24.34 12.98
C ILE A 273 -18.11 -24.29 12.93
N GLY A 274 -18.78 -24.84 13.95
CA GLY A 274 -20.23 -24.73 14.12
C GLY A 274 -20.71 -23.29 14.32
N ASP A 275 -20.02 -22.52 15.17
CA ASP A 275 -20.32 -21.10 15.40
C ASP A 275 -20.14 -20.28 14.10
N MET A 276 -19.09 -20.59 13.31
CA MET A 276 -18.83 -19.99 12.00
C MET A 276 -19.88 -20.35 10.94
N ALA A 277 -20.36 -21.60 10.94
CA ALA A 277 -21.44 -22.04 10.04
C ALA A 277 -22.77 -21.35 10.36
N ALA A 278 -23.05 -21.08 11.63
CA ALA A 278 -24.32 -20.53 12.09
C ALA A 278 -24.54 -19.05 11.71
N SER A 279 -23.47 -18.28 11.44
CA SER A 279 -23.57 -16.85 11.13
C SER A 279 -22.46 -16.38 10.20
N ASN A 280 -22.83 -15.85 9.03
CA ASN A 280 -21.89 -15.22 8.12
C ASN A 280 -21.22 -13.99 8.76
N ASP A 281 -21.97 -13.17 9.52
CA ASP A 281 -21.39 -12.00 10.21
C ASP A 281 -20.34 -12.41 11.26
N TYR A 282 -20.56 -13.53 11.97
CA TYR A 282 -19.58 -14.07 12.90
C TYR A 282 -18.34 -14.60 12.16
N PHE A 283 -18.53 -15.28 11.03
CA PHE A 283 -17.45 -15.72 10.16
C PHE A 283 -16.62 -14.54 9.66
N THR A 284 -17.25 -13.55 9.00
CA THR A 284 -16.54 -12.43 8.38
C THR A 284 -15.82 -11.55 9.39
N SER A 285 -16.44 -11.25 10.54
CA SER A 285 -15.79 -10.48 11.62
C SER A 285 -14.64 -11.24 12.29
N THR A 286 -14.76 -12.56 12.43
CA THR A 286 -13.67 -13.41 12.93
C THR A 286 -12.51 -13.42 11.95
N CYS A 287 -12.79 -13.59 10.65
CA CYS A 287 -11.77 -13.61 9.61
C CYS A 287 -11.07 -12.27 9.47
N SER A 288 -11.79 -11.15 9.46
CA SER A 288 -11.20 -9.80 9.42
C SER A 288 -10.15 -9.61 10.52
N ARG A 289 -10.51 -9.92 11.77
CA ARG A 289 -9.62 -9.75 12.93
C ARG A 289 -8.41 -10.68 12.89
N LEU A 290 -8.59 -11.95 12.51
CA LEU A 290 -7.49 -12.91 12.49
C LEU A 290 -6.54 -12.68 11.33
N LEU A 291 -7.07 -12.33 10.15
CA LEU A 291 -6.25 -12.00 8.98
C LEU A 291 -5.48 -10.68 9.18
N GLU A 292 -6.09 -9.68 9.85
CA GLU A 292 -5.35 -8.48 10.29
C GLU A 292 -4.17 -8.86 11.20
N ARG A 293 -4.42 -9.70 12.21
CA ARG A 293 -3.36 -10.12 13.13
C ARG A 293 -2.28 -10.96 12.42
N MET A 294 -2.69 -11.78 11.46
CA MET A 294 -1.79 -12.56 10.62
C MET A 294 -0.83 -11.64 9.86
N ILE A 295 -1.33 -10.72 9.04
CA ILE A 295 -0.46 -9.85 8.25
C ILE A 295 0.35 -8.86 9.10
N ASN A 296 -0.04 -8.63 10.36
CA ASN A 296 0.69 -7.80 11.31
C ASN A 296 1.68 -8.57 12.21
N THR A 297 1.82 -9.89 12.01
CA THR A 297 2.85 -10.68 12.68
C THR A 297 4.17 -10.49 11.94
N VAL A 298 5.13 -9.80 12.58
CA VAL A 298 6.41 -9.39 11.98
C VAL A 298 7.59 -9.69 12.92
N PRO A 299 8.84 -9.76 12.41
CA PRO A 299 10.01 -9.97 13.24
C PRO A 299 10.18 -8.90 14.34
N ARG A 300 10.87 -9.27 15.43
CA ARG A 300 11.15 -8.37 16.55
C ARG A 300 12.00 -7.19 16.08
N GLY A 301 11.54 -5.98 16.40
CA GLY A 301 12.23 -4.73 16.06
C GLY A 301 11.65 -4.04 14.82
N VAL A 302 10.83 -4.74 14.03
CA VAL A 302 10.00 -4.10 13.00
C VAL A 302 8.87 -3.33 13.69
N VAL A 303 8.68 -2.07 13.30
CA VAL A 303 7.64 -1.19 13.85
C VAL A 303 6.71 -0.81 12.71
N LEU A 304 5.53 -1.41 12.71
CA LEU A 304 4.47 -1.08 11.77
C LEU A 304 3.91 0.32 12.04
N SER A 305 3.44 0.98 10.98
CA SER A 305 2.71 2.24 11.08
C SER A 305 1.37 2.07 11.79
N ASP A 306 0.70 3.20 12.03
CA ASP A 306 -0.75 3.21 12.19
C ASP A 306 -1.45 2.61 10.96
N VAL A 307 -2.75 2.31 11.09
CA VAL A 307 -3.53 1.84 9.93
C VAL A 307 -3.40 2.88 8.82
N VAL A 308 -3.20 2.42 7.59
CA VAL A 308 -3.14 3.28 6.42
C VAL A 308 -4.53 3.86 6.21
N GLU A 309 -4.70 5.12 6.63
CA GLU A 309 -5.95 5.86 6.50
C GLU A 309 -6.01 6.59 5.16
N LEU A 310 -7.23 6.75 4.65
CA LEU A 310 -7.51 7.49 3.44
C LEU A 310 -7.26 8.99 3.66
N TYR A 311 -6.53 9.63 2.73
CA TYR A 311 -6.47 11.09 2.67
C TYR A 311 -7.75 11.66 2.05
N PRO A 312 -8.52 12.51 2.78
CA PRO A 312 -9.69 13.18 2.21
C PRO A 312 -9.32 14.06 1.01
N VAL A 313 -8.15 14.71 1.09
CA VAL A 313 -7.52 15.51 0.05
C VAL A 313 -6.04 15.17 -0.01
N LYS A 314 -5.54 14.75 -1.18
CA LYS A 314 -4.14 14.36 -1.39
C LYS A 314 -3.52 15.10 -2.60
N PRO A 315 -2.45 15.88 -2.40
CA PRO A 315 -1.68 16.43 -3.51
C PRO A 315 -1.02 15.33 -4.34
N TRP A 316 -0.98 15.54 -5.66
CA TRP A 316 -0.34 14.61 -6.58
C TRP A 316 0.28 15.37 -7.77
N PHE A 317 1.41 14.86 -8.27
CA PHE A 317 2.05 15.41 -9.48
C PHE A 317 2.28 16.92 -9.43
N LEU A 318 2.74 17.45 -8.28
CA LEU A 318 3.02 18.87 -8.09
C LEU A 318 4.27 19.29 -8.90
N ASN A 319 4.15 20.36 -9.67
CA ASN A 319 5.19 20.90 -10.54
C ASN A 319 5.37 22.42 -10.35
N LEU A 320 6.61 22.82 -10.12
CA LEU A 320 7.00 24.21 -9.89
C LEU A 320 8.09 24.60 -10.89
N GLY A 321 7.71 25.42 -11.87
CA GLY A 321 8.63 25.91 -12.89
C GLY A 321 8.98 27.38 -12.67
N VAL A 322 10.26 27.74 -12.64
CA VAL A 322 10.71 29.15 -12.62
C VAL A 322 11.17 29.59 -14.01
N SER A 323 10.90 30.85 -14.37
CA SER A 323 11.21 31.37 -15.70
C SER A 323 11.83 32.77 -15.68
N GLU A 324 12.48 33.15 -16.77
CA GLU A 324 13.21 34.41 -16.94
C GLU A 324 12.34 35.66 -16.79
N ASN A 325 11.03 35.54 -17.01
CA ASN A 325 10.06 36.62 -16.80
C ASN A 325 9.81 36.96 -15.31
N ARG A 326 10.59 36.38 -14.38
CA ARG A 326 10.50 36.56 -12.91
C ARG A 326 9.19 36.04 -12.31
N THR A 327 8.55 35.08 -12.97
CA THR A 327 7.38 34.35 -12.45
C THR A 327 7.71 32.88 -12.22
N MET A 328 6.91 32.27 -11.37
CA MET A 328 6.90 30.85 -11.08
C MET A 328 5.54 30.27 -11.47
N THR A 329 5.53 29.24 -12.30
CA THR A 329 4.32 28.50 -12.65
C THR A 329 4.13 27.38 -11.66
N LEU A 330 2.97 27.36 -10.99
CA LEU A 330 2.54 26.29 -10.11
C LEU A 330 1.48 25.48 -10.85
N SER A 331 1.72 24.20 -11.06
CA SER A 331 0.73 23.27 -11.61
C SER A 331 0.76 21.93 -10.89
N GLY A 332 -0.32 21.17 -11.01
CA GLY A 332 -0.39 19.85 -10.42
C GLY A 332 -1.81 19.34 -10.33
N ILE A 333 -1.98 18.27 -9.56
CA ILE A 333 -3.25 17.59 -9.35
C ILE A 333 -3.53 17.49 -7.86
N VAL A 334 -4.79 17.57 -7.48
CA VAL A 334 -5.27 17.22 -6.14
C VAL A 334 -6.32 16.13 -6.29
N ARG A 335 -6.09 14.99 -5.64
CA ARG A 335 -7.08 13.91 -5.51
C ARG A 335 -8.00 14.25 -4.34
N ILE A 336 -9.31 14.21 -4.57
CA ILE A 336 -10.33 14.50 -3.55
C ILE A 336 -11.28 13.31 -3.46
N ALA A 337 -11.58 12.86 -2.25
CA ALA A 337 -12.59 11.84 -2.02
C ALA A 337 -13.99 12.36 -2.41
N ASP A 338 -14.75 11.60 -3.18
CA ASP A 338 -16.05 12.03 -3.71
C ASP A 338 -17.08 12.28 -2.60
N ALA A 339 -16.91 11.68 -1.43
CA ALA A 339 -17.72 11.96 -0.24
C ALA A 339 -17.68 13.45 0.18
N LEU A 340 -16.67 14.20 -0.26
CA LEU A 340 -16.51 15.63 0.00
C LEU A 340 -17.11 16.51 -1.10
N LEU A 341 -17.56 15.92 -2.21
CA LEU A 341 -17.96 16.63 -3.42
C LEU A 341 -19.47 16.57 -3.62
N THR A 342 -19.99 17.62 -4.22
CA THR A 342 -21.33 17.66 -4.83
C THR A 342 -21.19 17.73 -6.35
N LYS A 343 -22.31 17.58 -7.08
CA LYS A 343 -22.29 17.52 -8.55
C LYS A 343 -21.62 18.73 -9.21
N SER A 344 -21.69 19.90 -8.60
CA SER A 344 -21.07 21.13 -9.13
C SER A 344 -20.11 21.79 -8.13
N SER A 345 -19.41 20.99 -7.32
CA SER A 345 -18.41 21.50 -6.40
C SER A 345 -17.30 22.30 -7.13
N GLN A 346 -16.94 23.46 -6.58
CA GLN A 346 -15.81 24.25 -7.04
C GLN A 346 -14.63 24.03 -6.10
N VAL A 347 -13.46 23.72 -6.67
CA VAL A 347 -12.22 23.50 -5.91
C VAL A 347 -11.26 24.65 -6.17
N ARG A 348 -10.75 25.27 -5.09
CA ARG A 348 -9.72 26.31 -5.16
C ARG A 348 -8.53 25.96 -4.29
N LEU A 349 -7.34 26.26 -4.78
CA LEU A 349 -6.09 26.14 -4.03
C LEU A 349 -5.62 27.54 -3.66
N HIS A 350 -5.37 27.76 -2.36
CA HIS A 350 -4.85 29.03 -1.85
C HIS A 350 -3.40 28.83 -1.45
N PHE A 351 -2.48 29.55 -2.11
CA PHE A 351 -1.04 29.37 -1.95
C PHE A 351 -0.48 30.32 -0.91
N ASN A 352 0.21 29.77 0.09
CA ASN A 352 0.92 30.53 1.10
C ASN A 352 2.28 31.00 0.57
N PRO A 353 2.64 32.28 0.76
CA PRO A 353 3.90 32.83 0.27
C PRO A 353 5.09 32.25 1.03
N ARG A 354 6.27 32.21 0.40
CA ARG A 354 7.53 31.70 0.98
C ARG A 354 7.84 32.29 2.37
N SER A 355 7.41 33.51 2.63
CA SER A 355 7.58 34.19 3.93
C SER A 355 6.87 33.54 5.12
N GLY A 356 5.96 32.58 4.89
CA GLY A 356 5.14 31.94 5.92
C GLY A 356 4.06 32.85 6.53
N LYS A 357 3.94 34.10 6.07
CA LYS A 357 2.89 35.02 6.53
C LYS A 357 1.52 34.58 6.01
N PRO A 358 0.48 34.52 6.87
CA PRO A 358 -0.87 34.19 6.44
C PRO A 358 -1.35 35.13 5.35
N CYS A 359 -2.01 34.56 4.34
CA CYS A 359 -2.66 35.34 3.30
C CYS A 359 -3.80 36.18 3.91
N SER A 360 -3.68 37.49 3.84
CA SER A 360 -4.76 38.43 4.16
C SER A 360 -5.31 39.06 2.89
N ALA A 361 -6.58 39.50 2.93
CA ALA A 361 -7.18 40.28 1.84
C ALA A 361 -6.41 41.59 1.53
N THR A 362 -5.56 42.04 2.45
CA THR A 362 -4.70 43.23 2.33
C THR A 362 -3.27 42.92 1.90
N SER A 363 -2.95 41.66 1.60
CA SER A 363 -1.60 41.28 1.15
C SER A 363 -1.29 41.99 -0.17
N ASN A 364 -0.09 42.57 -0.25
CA ASN A 364 0.38 43.23 -1.46
C ASN A 364 1.76 42.64 -1.84
N PRO A 365 1.85 41.85 -2.93
CA PRO A 365 0.75 41.44 -3.81
C PRO A 365 -0.25 40.47 -3.12
N PRO A 366 -1.49 40.35 -3.64
CA PRO A 366 -2.44 39.34 -3.17
C PRO A 366 -1.86 37.93 -3.29
N CYS A 367 -2.25 37.04 -2.39
CA CYS A 367 -1.87 35.63 -2.51
C CYS A 367 -2.48 35.01 -3.77
N ALA A 368 -1.73 34.10 -4.38
CA ALA A 368 -2.22 33.39 -5.55
C ALA A 368 -3.30 32.40 -5.14
N VAL A 369 -4.36 32.33 -5.95
CA VAL A 369 -5.42 31.35 -5.85
C VAL A 369 -5.57 30.69 -7.22
N ALA A 370 -5.59 29.37 -7.27
CA ALA A 370 -5.92 28.63 -8.48
C ALA A 370 -7.32 28.04 -8.36
N THR A 371 -8.14 28.17 -9.40
CA THR A 371 -9.36 27.36 -9.51
C THR A 371 -8.99 26.08 -10.23
N ALA A 372 -9.22 24.94 -9.58
CA ALA A 372 -8.93 23.64 -10.17
C ALA A 372 -10.10 23.15 -11.03
N THR A 373 -9.79 22.31 -12.01
CA THR A 373 -10.75 21.76 -12.98
C THR A 373 -10.65 20.24 -13.00
N THR A 374 -11.71 19.57 -13.42
CA THR A 374 -11.75 18.12 -13.56
C THR A 374 -12.45 17.73 -14.86
N ALA A 375 -12.31 16.46 -15.25
CA ALA A 375 -12.98 15.86 -16.39
C ALA A 375 -13.56 14.49 -15.99
N ASP A 376 -14.55 13.98 -16.73
CA ASP A 376 -15.21 12.71 -16.39
C ASP A 376 -14.26 11.51 -16.32
N SER A 377 -13.16 11.55 -17.09
CA SER A 377 -12.11 10.52 -17.09
C SER A 377 -11.12 10.62 -15.92
N MET A 378 -11.17 11.69 -15.13
CA MET A 378 -10.25 11.95 -14.01
C MET A 378 -10.83 11.41 -12.70
N LYS A 379 -11.14 10.11 -12.68
CA LYS A 379 -11.74 9.42 -11.54
C LYS A 379 -11.09 8.08 -11.27
N SER A 380 -11.05 7.67 -10.01
CA SER A 380 -10.58 6.34 -9.60
C SER A 380 -11.44 5.74 -8.47
N THR A 381 -11.32 4.43 -8.30
CA THR A 381 -12.08 3.62 -7.33
C THR A 381 -11.31 2.33 -7.00
N CYS A 382 -11.86 1.52 -6.10
CA CYS A 382 -11.50 0.12 -5.88
C CYS A 382 -12.12 -0.79 -6.95
N VAL A 383 -11.58 -2.01 -7.11
CA VAL A 383 -12.07 -3.01 -8.08
C VAL A 383 -13.35 -3.75 -7.67
N TYR A 384 -13.83 -3.56 -6.44
CA TYR A 384 -15.01 -4.21 -5.87
C TYR A 384 -16.16 -3.23 -5.60
N THR A 385 -17.40 -3.74 -5.57
CA THR A 385 -18.62 -2.92 -5.66
C THR A 385 -18.82 -2.02 -4.44
N LYS A 386 -18.55 -2.54 -3.23
CA LYS A 386 -18.66 -1.77 -1.98
C LYS A 386 -17.33 -1.12 -1.63
N CYS A 387 -16.73 -0.44 -2.61
CA CYS A 387 -15.52 0.32 -2.40
C CYS A 387 -15.76 1.41 -1.34
N PRO A 388 -14.93 1.50 -0.29
CA PRO A 388 -15.07 2.55 0.73
C PRO A 388 -14.77 3.95 0.21
N ALA A 389 -14.15 4.08 -0.97
CA ALA A 389 -13.61 5.35 -1.45
C ALA A 389 -13.59 5.47 -2.97
N THR A 390 -14.29 6.47 -3.50
CA THR A 390 -14.11 6.92 -4.89
C THR A 390 -13.48 8.30 -4.90
N PHE A 391 -12.74 8.61 -5.95
CA PHE A 391 -11.98 9.85 -6.05
C PHE A 391 -12.21 10.56 -7.36
N THR A 392 -12.21 11.90 -7.28
CA THR A 392 -12.12 12.80 -8.42
C THR A 392 -10.82 13.60 -8.33
N TYR A 393 -10.10 13.67 -9.44
CA TYR A 393 -8.84 14.39 -9.53
C TYR A 393 -9.08 15.77 -10.14
N PHE A 394 -8.48 16.79 -9.54
CA PHE A 394 -8.59 18.18 -9.98
C PHE A 394 -7.21 18.70 -10.38
N GLN A 395 -7.06 19.10 -11.63
CA GLN A 395 -5.87 19.76 -12.14
C GLN A 395 -5.93 21.27 -11.93
N PHE A 396 -4.79 21.87 -11.60
CA PHE A 396 -4.69 23.31 -11.43
C PHE A 396 -3.42 23.85 -12.09
N LYS A 397 -3.46 25.13 -12.45
CA LYS A 397 -2.33 25.87 -12.96
C LYS A 397 -2.48 27.34 -12.62
N THR A 398 -1.44 27.96 -12.09
CA THR A 398 -1.40 29.40 -11.79
C THR A 398 0.03 29.93 -11.84
N SER A 399 0.19 31.26 -11.75
CA SER A 399 1.50 31.90 -11.74
C SER A 399 1.65 32.80 -10.52
N VAL A 400 2.83 32.77 -9.91
CA VAL A 400 3.19 33.55 -8.72
C VAL A 400 4.46 34.35 -9.02
N PRO A 401 4.58 35.62 -8.59
CA PRO A 401 5.85 36.33 -8.66
C PRO A 401 6.95 35.60 -7.87
N ILE A 402 8.15 35.47 -8.43
CA ILE A 402 9.29 34.81 -7.74
C ILE A 402 9.63 35.50 -6.40
N SER A 403 9.39 36.81 -6.30
CA SER A 403 9.57 37.58 -5.07
C SER A 403 8.62 37.16 -3.95
N GLN A 404 7.44 36.64 -4.27
CA GLN A 404 6.47 36.12 -3.32
C GLN A 404 6.77 34.66 -2.97
N GLY A 405 7.05 33.83 -3.99
CA GLY A 405 7.33 32.41 -3.84
C GLY A 405 6.17 31.61 -3.25
N VAL A 406 6.44 30.36 -2.88
CA VAL A 406 5.47 29.45 -2.24
C VAL A 406 6.13 28.58 -1.16
N SER A 407 5.39 28.35 -0.06
CA SER A 407 5.79 27.42 1.02
C SER A 407 4.82 26.25 1.18
N SER A 408 3.53 26.48 0.98
CA SER A 408 2.46 25.50 1.13
C SER A 408 1.19 25.98 0.45
N PHE A 409 0.15 25.14 0.43
CA PHE A 409 -1.20 25.56 0.04
C PHE A 409 -2.27 24.87 0.89
N ILE A 410 -3.49 25.40 0.83
CA ILE A 410 -4.70 24.79 1.39
C ILE A 410 -5.72 24.61 0.27
N VAL A 411 -6.65 23.67 0.46
CA VAL A 411 -7.70 23.35 -0.53
C VAL A 411 -9.05 23.77 0.02
N GLU A 412 -9.74 24.63 -0.73
CA GLU A 412 -11.11 25.05 -0.46
C GLU A 412 -12.05 24.30 -1.40
N ILE A 413 -13.04 23.61 -0.84
CA ILE A 413 -14.11 22.95 -1.58
C ILE A 413 -15.40 23.72 -1.29
N MET A 414 -16.00 24.30 -2.33
CA MET A 414 -17.28 24.99 -2.25
C MET A 414 -18.38 24.12 -2.86
N ASP A 415 -19.54 24.10 -2.22
CA ASP A 415 -20.75 23.49 -2.76
C ASP A 415 -21.53 24.44 -3.69
N GLU A 416 -22.63 23.94 -4.26
CA GLU A 416 -23.54 24.70 -5.12
C GLU A 416 -24.21 25.90 -4.42
N GLY A 417 -24.35 25.85 -3.10
CA GLY A 417 -24.96 26.90 -2.27
C GLY A 417 -23.97 27.98 -1.83
N GLY A 418 -22.68 27.80 -2.11
CA GLY A 418 -21.60 28.70 -1.70
C GLY A 418 -21.05 28.43 -0.30
N ALA A 419 -21.44 27.33 0.36
CA ALA A 419 -20.80 26.89 1.59
C ALA A 419 -19.41 26.32 1.25
N ALA A 420 -18.39 26.73 1.98
CA ALA A 420 -17.00 26.37 1.74
C ALA A 420 -16.42 25.61 2.94
N VAL A 421 -15.70 24.53 2.67
CA VAL A 421 -14.89 23.80 3.65
C VAL A 421 -13.43 23.86 3.20
N THR A 422 -12.55 24.16 4.15
CA THR A 422 -11.10 24.21 3.93
C THR A 422 -10.44 22.97 4.50
N TYR A 423 -9.57 22.37 3.69
CA TYR A 423 -8.67 21.29 4.07
C TYR A 423 -7.25 21.83 4.12
N ASP A 424 -6.67 21.82 5.31
CA ASP A 424 -5.39 22.45 5.63
C ASP A 424 -4.35 21.46 6.15
N ASN A 425 -4.51 20.16 5.85
CA ASN A 425 -3.51 19.14 6.15
C ASN A 425 -3.16 19.06 7.65
N GLY A 426 -4.18 18.98 8.50
CA GLY A 426 -4.03 18.97 9.96
C GLY A 426 -3.55 20.30 10.54
N GLY A 427 -3.91 21.43 9.92
CA GLY A 427 -3.50 22.78 10.34
C GLY A 427 -2.14 23.26 9.83
N ASN A 428 -1.38 22.43 9.08
CA ASN A 428 -0.02 22.75 8.64
C ASN A 428 0.05 23.34 7.22
N GLY A 429 -1.02 23.19 6.44
CA GLY A 429 -1.02 23.33 4.98
C GLY A 429 -0.30 22.16 4.29
N PHE A 430 -0.61 21.93 3.02
CA PHE A 430 0.11 20.96 2.18
C PHE A 430 1.49 21.54 1.83
N PRO A 431 2.60 20.98 2.33
CA PRO A 431 3.92 21.57 2.15
C PRO A 431 4.35 21.51 0.69
N TRP A 432 4.81 22.66 0.17
CA TRP A 432 5.35 22.76 -1.17
C TRP A 432 6.39 23.89 -1.26
N PRO A 433 7.56 23.73 -0.62
CA PRO A 433 8.57 24.78 -0.53
C PRO A 433 9.31 24.96 -1.85
N ASP A 434 9.46 26.20 -2.30
CA ASP A 434 10.08 26.53 -3.59
C ASP A 434 11.63 26.62 -3.59
N THR A 435 12.28 26.12 -2.54
CA THR A 435 13.73 26.27 -2.36
C THR A 435 14.55 25.37 -3.28
N LEU A 436 14.07 24.14 -3.52
CA LEU A 436 14.77 23.10 -4.28
C LEU A 436 13.74 22.35 -5.13
N GLN A 437 13.73 22.58 -6.44
CA GLN A 437 12.63 22.11 -7.31
C GLN A 437 13.13 21.60 -8.66
N PRO A 438 12.91 20.31 -8.99
CA PRO A 438 13.07 19.81 -10.35
C PRO A 438 12.25 20.63 -11.35
N GLN A 439 12.85 20.99 -12.47
CA GLN A 439 12.24 21.82 -13.51
C GLN A 439 11.71 20.92 -14.62
N LEU A 440 10.43 20.54 -14.51
CA LEU A 440 9.76 19.63 -15.44
C LEU A 440 9.95 20.00 -16.92
N GLN A 441 9.81 21.30 -17.24
CA GLN A 441 9.87 21.81 -18.61
C GLN A 441 11.30 21.87 -19.19
N LEU A 442 12.32 21.75 -18.33
CA LEU A 442 13.73 21.77 -18.71
C LEU A 442 14.39 20.39 -18.58
N SER A 443 13.66 19.42 -18.03
CA SER A 443 14.11 18.06 -17.79
C SER A 443 13.38 17.12 -18.75
N HIS A 444 13.99 15.98 -19.07
CA HIS A 444 13.36 14.95 -19.90
C HIS A 444 13.97 13.58 -19.63
N VAL A 445 13.28 12.55 -20.07
CA VAL A 445 13.72 11.17 -20.01
C VAL A 445 13.84 10.62 -21.42
N ASP A 446 15.04 10.17 -21.76
CA ASP A 446 15.28 9.44 -23.00
C ASP A 446 15.04 7.96 -22.79
N TYR A 447 14.11 7.41 -23.59
CA TYR A 447 13.90 5.98 -23.67
C TYR A 447 14.77 5.38 -24.78
N PRO A 448 15.34 4.20 -24.53
CA PRO A 448 16.17 3.54 -25.51
C PRO A 448 15.39 3.18 -26.77
N ALA A 449 16.09 3.11 -27.91
CA ALA A 449 15.54 2.50 -29.13
C ALA A 449 15.33 0.99 -28.92
N HIS A 450 14.47 0.36 -29.75
CA HIS A 450 14.16 -1.07 -29.63
C HIS A 450 15.42 -1.94 -29.50
N GLY A 451 15.57 -2.62 -28.35
CA GLY A 451 16.68 -3.55 -28.07
C GLY A 451 17.69 -3.06 -27.02
N GLU A 452 17.65 -1.78 -26.63
CA GLU A 452 18.40 -1.26 -25.48
C GLU A 452 17.50 -1.16 -24.24
N PHE A 453 18.08 -1.35 -23.06
CA PHE A 453 17.35 -1.28 -21.78
C PHE A 453 17.69 -0.03 -20.97
N ASN A 454 18.60 0.83 -21.43
CA ASN A 454 19.05 1.98 -20.63
C ASN A 454 18.12 3.18 -20.79
N ILE A 455 17.54 3.64 -19.68
CA ILE A 455 16.79 4.89 -19.61
C ILE A 455 17.74 5.97 -19.08
N THR A 456 17.69 7.16 -19.68
CA THR A 456 18.52 8.30 -19.26
C THR A 456 17.65 9.46 -18.80
N LEU A 457 17.85 9.91 -17.57
CA LEU A 457 17.26 11.13 -17.03
C LEU A 457 18.20 12.31 -17.28
N HIS A 458 17.69 13.32 -17.97
CA HIS A 458 18.28 14.65 -18.05
C HIS A 458 17.52 15.56 -17.09
N LEU A 459 18.11 15.80 -15.93
CA LEU A 459 17.49 16.56 -14.83
C LEU A 459 18.04 17.97 -14.78
N VAL A 460 17.13 18.94 -14.69
CA VAL A 460 17.42 20.33 -14.33
C VAL A 460 16.71 20.65 -13.02
N VAL A 461 17.44 21.24 -12.07
CA VAL A 461 16.92 21.63 -10.76
C VAL A 461 17.14 23.12 -10.54
N ALA A 462 16.08 23.81 -10.10
CA ALA A 462 16.16 25.18 -9.63
C ALA A 462 16.45 25.21 -8.13
N VAL A 463 17.47 25.98 -7.74
CA VAL A 463 17.89 26.14 -6.35
C VAL A 463 17.85 27.62 -5.97
N LEU A 464 17.03 27.96 -4.98
CA LEU A 464 16.91 29.31 -4.45
C LEU A 464 18.09 29.61 -3.50
N ASN A 465 18.72 30.77 -3.67
CA ASN A 465 19.86 31.22 -2.86
C ASN A 465 20.97 30.15 -2.80
N ALA A 466 21.35 29.60 -3.96
CA ALA A 466 22.25 28.46 -4.06
C ALA A 466 23.60 28.63 -3.35
N GLU A 467 24.04 29.88 -3.14
CA GLU A 467 25.24 30.24 -2.40
C GLU A 467 25.26 29.75 -0.94
N GLN A 468 24.10 29.44 -0.34
CA GLN A 468 24.05 28.89 1.02
C GLN A 468 24.40 27.40 1.09
N PHE A 469 24.33 26.68 -0.04
CA PHE A 469 24.56 25.23 -0.12
C PHE A 469 26.01 24.92 -0.49
N THR A 470 26.94 25.34 0.38
CA THR A 470 28.39 25.23 0.14
C THR A 470 28.93 23.80 0.11
N SER A 471 28.19 22.83 0.67
CA SER A 471 28.58 21.42 0.69
C SER A 471 28.15 20.67 -0.58
N GLY A 472 27.29 21.28 -1.40
CA GLY A 472 26.88 20.76 -2.70
C GLY A 472 25.38 20.51 -2.84
N ILE A 473 24.98 20.21 -4.07
CA ILE A 473 23.62 19.83 -4.45
C ILE A 473 23.73 18.49 -5.15
N GLU A 474 22.95 17.51 -4.71
CA GLU A 474 23.07 16.11 -5.10
C GLU A 474 21.69 15.52 -5.40
N ALA A 475 21.63 14.58 -6.33
CA ALA A 475 20.49 13.70 -6.54
C ALA A 475 20.83 12.34 -5.92
N ILE A 476 19.87 11.75 -5.22
CA ILE A 476 19.97 10.42 -4.62
C ILE A 476 19.03 9.51 -5.39
N PHE A 477 19.61 8.60 -6.16
CA PHE A 477 18.90 7.51 -6.81
C PHE A 477 18.94 6.28 -5.90
N TYR A 478 17.95 5.42 -6.03
CA TYR A 478 17.88 4.18 -5.28
C TYR A 478 17.96 3.03 -6.27
N GLU A 479 19.10 2.37 -6.32
CA GLU A 479 19.35 1.25 -7.23
C GLU A 479 19.09 -0.06 -6.50
N PRO A 480 18.43 -1.04 -7.14
CA PRO A 480 18.45 -2.42 -6.68
C PRO A 480 19.90 -2.89 -6.56
N THR A 481 20.27 -3.41 -5.41
CA THR A 481 21.55 -4.07 -5.22
C THR A 481 21.53 -5.37 -5.99
N GLU A 482 22.52 -5.58 -6.85
CA GLU A 482 22.75 -6.89 -7.46
C GLU A 482 22.83 -7.94 -6.34
N PRO A 483 21.97 -8.96 -6.36
CA PRO A 483 21.98 -9.98 -5.34
C PRO A 483 23.30 -10.73 -5.41
N THR A 484 23.87 -11.04 -4.25
CA THR A 484 25.13 -11.80 -4.18
C THR A 484 24.95 -13.27 -4.58
N ASP A 485 23.70 -13.73 -4.70
CA ASP A 485 23.32 -15.07 -5.12
C ASP A 485 22.17 -14.98 -6.16
N PRO A 486 22.35 -15.54 -7.37
CA PRO A 486 21.31 -15.57 -8.40
C PRO A 486 20.02 -16.27 -7.97
N GLN A 487 20.05 -17.15 -6.95
CA GLN A 487 18.84 -17.76 -6.40
C GLN A 487 17.95 -16.76 -5.67
N PHE A 488 18.49 -15.60 -5.29
CA PHE A 488 17.83 -14.58 -4.45
C PHE A 488 17.55 -13.27 -5.20
N GLU A 489 17.50 -13.31 -6.53
CA GLU A 489 17.02 -12.22 -7.42
C GLU A 489 15.53 -11.84 -7.22
N GLN A 490 14.89 -12.37 -6.17
CA GLN A 490 13.44 -12.30 -5.97
C GLN A 490 12.97 -11.06 -5.19
N ILE A 491 13.86 -10.43 -4.41
CA ILE A 491 13.57 -9.24 -3.60
C ILE A 491 14.56 -8.14 -3.95
N ALA A 492 14.07 -6.99 -4.40
CA ALA A 492 14.93 -5.83 -4.63
C ALA A 492 15.28 -5.14 -3.32
N HIS A 493 16.55 -5.18 -2.91
CA HIS A 493 17.06 -4.29 -1.86
C HIS A 493 17.63 -3.03 -2.51
N PHE A 494 17.30 -1.86 -1.99
CA PHE A 494 17.71 -0.60 -2.62
C PHE A 494 18.89 0.04 -1.89
N SER A 495 19.95 0.39 -2.63
CA SER A 495 21.07 1.19 -2.13
C SER A 495 21.08 2.59 -2.73
N PRO A 496 21.41 3.63 -1.93
CA PRO A 496 21.47 4.98 -2.43
C PRO A 496 22.71 5.19 -3.30
N VAL A 497 22.51 5.76 -4.49
CA VAL A 497 23.56 6.26 -5.38
C VAL A 497 23.44 7.78 -5.44
N THR A 498 24.44 8.45 -4.87
CA THR A 498 24.48 9.91 -4.77
C THR A 498 25.28 10.47 -5.94
N VAL A 499 24.67 11.38 -6.70
CA VAL A 499 25.28 12.01 -7.86
C VAL A 499 25.24 13.53 -7.71
N PRO A 500 26.39 14.23 -7.70
CA PRO A 500 26.42 15.68 -7.61
C PRO A 500 25.86 16.33 -8.87
N LEU A 501 25.07 17.39 -8.72
CA LEU A 501 24.61 18.20 -9.83
C LEU A 501 25.63 19.29 -10.16
N ALA A 502 25.81 19.58 -11.44
CA ALA A 502 26.69 20.65 -11.91
C ALA A 502 25.91 21.96 -12.07
N MET A 503 26.47 23.08 -11.60
CA MET A 503 25.87 24.39 -11.82
C MET A 503 25.83 24.71 -13.33
N SER A 504 24.67 25.11 -13.83
CA SER A 504 24.44 25.51 -15.22
C SER A 504 24.50 27.03 -15.37
N ASN A 505 23.48 27.73 -14.90
CA ASN A 505 23.37 29.18 -15.03
C ASN A 505 22.50 29.77 -13.91
N LYS A 506 22.83 31.00 -13.51
CA LYS A 506 21.97 31.80 -12.64
C LYS A 506 20.85 32.41 -13.46
N LEU A 507 19.62 32.33 -12.97
CA LEU A 507 18.46 32.93 -13.62
C LEU A 507 18.46 34.44 -13.37
N GLU A 508 18.68 35.22 -14.42
CA GLU A 508 18.90 36.67 -14.32
C GLU A 508 17.74 37.39 -13.61
N GLY A 509 18.08 38.33 -12.72
CA GLY A 509 17.09 39.10 -11.97
C GLY A 509 16.37 38.30 -10.87
N THR A 510 16.84 37.10 -10.54
CA THR A 510 16.32 36.26 -9.47
C THR A 510 17.44 35.69 -8.60
N ASN A 511 17.07 35.02 -7.51
CA ASN A 511 18.00 34.26 -6.67
C ASN A 511 18.03 32.76 -7.01
N TYR A 512 17.43 32.34 -8.13
CA TYR A 512 17.49 30.96 -8.57
C TYR A 512 18.75 30.69 -9.40
N THR A 513 19.35 29.55 -9.14
CA THR A 513 20.43 28.98 -9.95
C THR A 513 20.01 27.60 -10.44
N PHE A 514 20.20 27.33 -11.73
CA PHE A 514 19.95 26.01 -12.30
C PHE A 514 21.15 25.10 -12.17
N TYR A 515 20.86 23.84 -11.88
CA TYR A 515 21.81 22.75 -11.75
C TYR A 515 21.36 21.59 -12.62
N ASN A 516 22.29 20.95 -13.32
CA ASN A 516 22.01 19.91 -14.28
C ASN A 516 22.67 18.60 -13.89
N LEU A 517 22.03 17.51 -14.28
CA LEU A 517 22.55 16.16 -14.16
C LEU A 517 22.05 15.30 -15.32
N THR A 518 22.91 14.42 -15.81
CA THR A 518 22.52 13.29 -16.65
C THR A 518 22.82 12.02 -15.89
N TYR A 519 21.84 11.12 -15.79
CA TYR A 519 22.00 9.85 -15.12
C TYR A 519 21.30 8.75 -15.90
N THR A 520 22.00 7.64 -16.14
CA THR A 520 21.54 6.53 -16.98
C THR A 520 21.49 5.25 -16.15
N ARG A 521 20.39 4.50 -16.28
CA ARG A 521 20.21 3.22 -15.59
C ARG A 521 19.55 2.19 -16.52
N THR A 522 19.89 0.92 -16.36
CA THR A 522 19.20 -0.21 -17.00
C THR A 522 17.78 -0.35 -16.44
N ARG A 523 16.78 -0.39 -17.32
CA ARG A 523 15.38 -0.59 -17.01
C ARG A 523 15.15 -1.99 -16.46
N LEU A 524 14.91 -2.08 -15.16
CA LEU A 524 14.52 -3.31 -14.47
C LEU A 524 13.13 -3.20 -13.82
N ASP A 525 12.63 -1.98 -13.61
CA ASP A 525 11.43 -1.65 -12.85
C ASP A 525 10.59 -0.56 -13.55
N HIS A 526 9.32 -0.45 -13.14
CA HIS A 526 8.39 0.58 -13.63
C HIS A 526 8.45 1.89 -12.83
N THR A 527 9.07 1.92 -11.65
CA THR A 527 9.25 3.14 -10.86
C THR A 527 10.72 3.51 -10.77
N HIS A 528 11.01 4.82 -10.83
CA HIS A 528 12.38 5.32 -10.74
C HIS A 528 12.40 6.52 -9.78
N PRO A 529 12.18 6.26 -8.48
CA PRO A 529 12.16 7.34 -7.51
C PRO A 529 13.55 7.92 -7.31
N PHE A 530 13.62 9.23 -7.12
CA PHE A 530 14.84 9.91 -6.68
C PHE A 530 14.49 11.05 -5.73
N ASP A 531 15.46 11.42 -4.91
CA ASP A 531 15.38 12.59 -4.05
C ASP A 531 16.46 13.60 -4.51
N VAL A 532 16.22 14.89 -4.31
CA VAL A 532 17.23 15.94 -4.54
C VAL A 532 17.52 16.60 -3.20
N VAL A 533 18.80 16.76 -2.86
CA VAL A 533 19.24 17.31 -1.59
C VAL A 533 20.24 18.44 -1.83
N ALA A 534 20.11 19.54 -1.09
CA ALA A 534 21.05 20.65 -1.08
C ALA A 534 21.59 20.85 0.33
N LYS A 535 22.92 20.85 0.48
CA LYS A 535 23.62 20.86 1.77
C LYS A 535 24.50 22.11 1.90
N GLY A 536 24.35 22.84 2.99
CA GLY A 536 25.15 24.00 3.34
C GLY A 536 26.20 23.74 4.41
N GLY A 537 26.90 24.81 4.80
CA GLY A 537 27.65 24.86 6.06
C GLY A 537 26.71 24.81 7.27
N ASP A 538 27.26 24.48 8.44
CA ASP A 538 26.55 24.51 9.74
C ASP A 538 25.29 23.61 9.84
N GLY A 539 25.18 22.57 9.01
CA GLY A 539 24.09 21.58 9.07
C GLY A 539 22.80 21.98 8.37
N VAL A 540 22.82 23.04 7.54
CA VAL A 540 21.67 23.39 6.67
C VAL A 540 21.48 22.31 5.61
N GLU A 541 20.32 21.66 5.60
CA GLU A 541 19.94 20.68 4.58
C GLU A 541 18.49 20.91 4.14
N VAL A 542 18.26 20.90 2.82
CA VAL A 542 16.93 20.96 2.22
C VAL A 542 16.80 19.81 1.23
N SER A 543 15.68 19.09 1.29
CA SER A 543 15.38 17.98 0.39
C SER A 543 14.07 18.18 -0.34
N ASN A 544 14.04 17.77 -1.60
CA ASN A 544 12.82 17.54 -2.37
C ASN A 544 12.72 16.04 -2.64
N THR A 545 11.71 15.41 -2.08
CA THR A 545 11.52 13.95 -2.11
C THR A 545 10.28 13.57 -2.92
N PHE A 546 10.08 12.26 -3.14
CA PHE A 546 8.95 11.72 -3.94
C PHE A 546 8.97 12.16 -5.42
N ASN A 547 10.16 12.41 -5.97
CA ASN A 547 10.32 12.58 -7.42
C ASN A 547 10.37 11.21 -8.09
N ASP A 548 9.86 11.14 -9.31
CA ASP A 548 9.89 9.93 -10.13
C ASP A 548 10.12 10.33 -11.60
N TRP A 549 10.89 9.53 -12.33
CA TRP A 549 11.26 9.81 -13.72
C TRP A 549 10.02 9.84 -14.62
N LEU A 550 8.99 9.05 -14.27
CA LEU A 550 7.74 8.95 -14.98
C LEU A 550 6.96 10.27 -15.06
N LYS A 551 7.33 11.25 -14.22
CA LYS A 551 6.74 12.59 -14.26
C LYS A 551 7.24 13.41 -15.43
N PHE A 552 8.45 13.14 -15.95
CA PHE A 552 9.13 14.00 -16.90
C PHE A 552 8.74 13.71 -18.36
N PRO A 553 8.79 14.74 -19.24
CA PRO A 553 8.59 14.57 -20.68
C PRO A 553 9.47 13.46 -21.26
N GLY A 554 8.93 12.71 -22.20
CA GLY A 554 9.55 11.51 -22.76
C GLY A 554 9.09 10.21 -22.10
N SER A 555 8.50 10.27 -20.90
CA SER A 555 7.89 9.11 -20.24
C SER A 555 6.47 8.77 -20.74
N PRO A 556 6.09 7.47 -20.80
CA PRO A 556 4.71 7.04 -21.07
C PRO A 556 3.67 7.62 -20.10
N LEU A 557 4.10 8.01 -18.90
CA LEU A 557 3.21 8.50 -17.84
C LEU A 557 3.29 10.03 -17.64
N ALA A 558 4.04 10.74 -18.48
CA ALA A 558 4.08 12.21 -18.45
C ALA A 558 2.66 12.80 -18.57
N ILE A 559 2.43 13.92 -17.89
CA ILE A 559 1.16 14.65 -17.92
C ILE A 559 1.43 16.07 -18.41
N ASP A 560 0.78 16.45 -19.51
CA ASP A 560 0.72 17.84 -19.94
C ASP A 560 -0.34 18.57 -19.12
N ILE A 561 0.09 19.35 -18.12
CA ILE A 561 -0.76 20.18 -17.24
C ILE A 561 -0.61 21.67 -17.57
#